data_AF-A0A9X1KU02-F1
#
_entry.id   AF-A0A9X1KU02-F1
#
_cell.length_a   1.000
_cell.length_b   1.000
_cell.length_c   1.000
_cell.angle_alpha   90.00
_cell.angle_beta   90.00
_cell.angle_gamma   90.00
#
_symmetry.space_group_name_H-M   'P 1'
#
loop_
_entity.id
_entity.type
_entity.pdbx_description
1 polymer ?
#
loop_
_entity_poly.entity_id
_entity_poly.type
_entity_poly.pdbx_seq_one_letter_code
_entity_poly.pdbx_strand_id
1 'polypeptide(L)'
;MAASLWRASQPDITFLQILPTNTSNEKVRKSQKDLSRFSGRIIPGKTEARIVLSDDVKGELVRQTAEHDLVIMGLGKPGPNEKAFGSIPLSMAEETNSALIFISNK
;
A
#
# COMPACT_ATOMS: atom_id res chain seq x y z
N MET A 1 5.47 12.01 -1.61
CA MET A 1 6.54 11.40 -0.80
C MET A 1 7.31 10.35 -1.59
N ALA A 2 6.65 9.30 -2.12
CA ALA A 2 7.32 8.26 -2.93
C ALA A 2 8.15 8.81 -4.11
N ALA A 3 7.63 9.80 -4.85
CA ALA A 3 8.37 10.47 -5.92
C ALA A 3 9.64 11.21 -5.47
N SER A 4 9.67 11.69 -4.22
CA SER A 4 10.86 12.35 -3.65
C SER A 4 11.90 11.33 -3.21
N LEU A 5 11.46 10.22 -2.60
CA LEU A 5 12.34 9.11 -2.24
C LEU A 5 12.99 8.52 -3.49
N TRP A 6 12.21 8.29 -4.55
CA TRP A 6 12.74 7.74 -5.80
C TRP A 6 13.78 8.63 -6.45
N ARG A 7 13.60 9.96 -6.41
CA ARG A 7 14.61 10.90 -6.92
C ARG A 7 15.92 10.88 -6.12
N ALA A 8 15.88 10.47 -4.85
CA ALA A 8 17.06 10.46 -3.98
C ALA A 8 17.88 9.17 -4.10
N SER A 9 17.25 8.00 -4.27
CA SER A 9 17.94 6.70 -4.23
C SER A 9 17.53 5.69 -5.31
N GLN A 10 16.56 6.01 -6.16
CA GLN A 10 16.00 5.11 -7.18
C GLN A 10 15.69 3.68 -6.68
N PRO A 11 14.93 3.50 -5.59
CA PRO A 11 14.58 2.16 -5.13
C PRO A 11 13.53 1.53 -6.06
N ASP A 12 13.45 0.19 -6.01
CA ASP A 12 12.34 -0.54 -6.60
C ASP A 12 11.08 -0.30 -5.75
N ILE A 13 9.99 0.12 -6.41
CA ILE A 13 8.75 0.51 -5.73
C ILE A 13 7.58 -0.30 -6.25
N THR A 14 6.94 -1.00 -5.32
CA THR A 14 5.70 -1.74 -5.52
C THR A 14 4.52 -0.95 -4.96
N PHE A 15 3.54 -0.67 -5.82
CA PHE A 15 2.24 -0.16 -5.41
C PHE A 15 1.31 -1.35 -5.20
N LEU A 16 0.93 -1.61 -3.96
CA LEU A 16 0.07 -2.71 -3.58
C LEU A 16 -1.35 -2.22 -3.31
N GLN A 17 -2.34 -2.94 -3.80
CA GLN A 17 -3.73 -2.81 -3.38
C GLN A 17 -4.34 -4.19 -3.13
N ILE A 18 -4.91 -4.37 -1.95
CA ILE A 18 -5.60 -5.60 -1.55
C ILE A 18 -7.10 -5.40 -1.75
N LEU A 19 -7.76 -6.36 -2.38
CA LEU A 19 -9.20 -6.39 -2.60
C LEU A 19 -9.79 -7.68 -2.00
N PRO A 20 -11.07 -7.67 -1.58
CA PRO A 20 -11.74 -8.89 -1.11
C PRO A 20 -11.76 -10.00 -2.17
N THR A 21 -11.75 -11.26 -1.76
CA THR A 21 -11.68 -12.42 -2.67
C THR A 21 -12.92 -12.54 -3.57
N ASN A 22 -14.06 -12.01 -3.12
CA ASN A 22 -15.31 -11.97 -3.88
C ASN A 22 -15.38 -10.85 -4.93
N THR A 23 -14.30 -10.07 -5.11
CA THR A 23 -14.26 -8.97 -6.07
C THR A 23 -14.36 -9.51 -7.50
N SER A 24 -15.27 -8.96 -8.32
CA SER A 24 -15.44 -9.40 -9.70
C SER A 24 -14.18 -9.16 -10.54
N ASN A 25 -13.93 -10.05 -11.51
CA ASN A 25 -12.79 -9.95 -12.42
C ASN A 25 -12.74 -8.62 -13.19
N GLU A 26 -13.90 -8.06 -13.55
CA GLU A 26 -13.98 -6.75 -14.19
C GLU A 26 -13.44 -5.65 -13.27
N LYS A 27 -13.84 -5.68 -11.99
CA LYS A 27 -13.39 -4.71 -10.99
C LYS A 27 -11.90 -4.88 -10.69
N VAL A 28 -11.39 -6.11 -10.61
CA VAL A 28 -9.94 -6.39 -10.47
C VAL A 28 -9.15 -5.80 -11.64
N ARG A 29 -9.57 -6.05 -12.88
CA ARG A 29 -8.91 -5.50 -14.08
C ARG A 29 -8.93 -3.98 -14.10
N LYS A 30 -10.06 -3.38 -13.71
CA LYS A 30 -10.18 -1.92 -13.59
C LYS A 30 -9.22 -1.37 -12.55
N SER A 31 -9.20 -1.94 -11.34
CA SER A 31 -8.28 -1.56 -10.27
C SER A 31 -6.82 -1.69 -10.68
N GLN A 32 -6.42 -2.79 -11.34
CA GLN A 32 -5.07 -2.97 -11.85
C GLN A 32 -4.67 -1.86 -12.82
N LYS A 33 -5.56 -1.51 -13.75
CA LYS A 33 -5.33 -0.44 -14.74
C LYS A 33 -5.22 0.92 -14.08
N ASP A 34 -6.10 1.21 -13.12
CA ASP A 34 -6.11 2.49 -12.40
C ASP A 34 -4.86 2.64 -11.52
N LEU A 35 -4.45 1.58 -10.82
CA LEU A 35 -3.24 1.55 -10.00
C LEU A 35 -1.98 1.72 -10.84
N SER A 36 -1.87 1.03 -11.97
CA SER A 36 -0.73 1.16 -12.91
C SER A 36 -0.63 2.58 -13.48
N ARG A 37 -1.77 3.21 -13.80
CA ARG A 37 -1.82 4.61 -14.24
C ARG A 37 -1.45 5.58 -13.13
N PHE A 38 -1.79 5.27 -11.89
CA PHE A 38 -1.44 6.08 -10.73
C PHE A 38 0.07 5.99 -10.43
N SER A 39 0.63 4.78 -10.38
CA SER A 39 2.05 4.56 -10.11
C SER A 39 2.93 5.25 -11.15
N GLY A 40 2.62 5.10 -12.44
CA GLY A 40 3.37 5.73 -13.53
C GLY A 40 3.31 7.26 -13.55
N ARG A 41 2.27 7.87 -12.95
CA ARG A 41 2.19 9.33 -12.78
C ARG A 41 3.05 9.85 -11.62
N ILE A 42 3.26 9.02 -10.60
CA ILE A 42 4.06 9.40 -9.43
C ILE A 42 5.54 9.18 -9.70
N ILE A 43 5.89 8.06 -10.33
CA ILE A 43 7.27 7.65 -10.57
C ILE A 43 7.39 7.25 -12.03
N PRO A 44 8.00 8.11 -12.87
CA PRO A 44 8.24 7.77 -14.26
C PRO A 44 9.32 6.68 -14.33
N GLY A 45 8.97 5.47 -14.79
CA GLY A 45 9.90 4.36 -14.95
C GLY A 45 9.36 3.01 -14.47
N LYS A 46 10.27 2.13 -14.02
CA LYS A 46 9.94 0.78 -13.51
C LYS A 46 9.23 0.90 -12.15
N THR A 47 7.91 0.88 -12.18
CA THR A 47 7.08 0.64 -10.98
C THR A 47 6.30 -0.64 -11.19
N GLU A 48 6.14 -1.41 -10.12
CA GLU A 48 5.22 -2.53 -10.11
C GLU A 48 3.89 -2.08 -9.51
N ALA A 49 2.78 -2.43 -10.15
CA ALA A 49 1.44 -2.29 -9.58
C ALA A 49 0.89 -3.69 -9.36
N ARG A 50 0.55 -4.03 -8.12
CA ARG A 50 0.13 -5.37 -7.72
C ARG A 50 -1.24 -5.31 -7.06
N ILE A 51 -2.19 -6.07 -7.61
CA ILE A 51 -3.49 -6.33 -6.99
C ILE A 51 -3.45 -7.71 -6.36
N VAL A 52 -3.77 -7.78 -5.07
CA VAL A 52 -3.89 -9.05 -4.35
C VAL A 52 -5.33 -9.23 -3.90
N LEU A 53 -5.87 -10.44 -4.07
CA LEU A 53 -7.17 -10.81 -3.52
C LEU A 53 -6.97 -11.50 -2.17
N SER A 54 -7.48 -10.91 -1.10
CA SER A 54 -7.45 -11.48 0.24
C SER A 54 -8.57 -10.90 1.09
N ASP A 55 -9.20 -11.75 1.89
CA ASP A 55 -10.13 -11.33 2.95
C ASP A 55 -9.39 -11.09 4.28
N ASP A 56 -8.14 -11.56 4.39
CA ASP A 56 -7.23 -11.22 5.48
C ASP A 56 -6.23 -10.14 5.00
N VAL A 57 -6.67 -8.89 5.11
CA VAL A 57 -5.85 -7.73 4.72
C VAL A 57 -4.60 -7.62 5.60
N LYS A 58 -4.70 -7.96 6.88
CA LYS A 58 -3.59 -7.84 7.84
C LYS A 58 -2.50 -8.86 7.51
N GLY A 59 -2.85 -10.14 7.45
CA GLY A 59 -1.90 -11.20 7.13
C GLY A 59 -1.25 -11.00 5.77
N GLU A 60 -2.03 -10.50 4.80
CA GLU A 60 -1.48 -10.18 3.48
C GLU A 60 -0.48 -9.02 3.53
N LEU A 61 -0.78 -7.94 4.27
CA LEU A 61 0.17 -6.85 4.43
C LEU A 61 1.46 -7.34 5.08
N VAL A 62 1.39 -8.05 6.21
CA VAL A 62 2.58 -8.60 6.90
C VAL A 62 3.43 -9.45 5.96
N ARG A 63 2.77 -10.33 5.17
CA ARG A 63 3.45 -11.16 4.17
C ARG A 63 4.17 -10.32 3.10
N GLN A 64 3.49 -9.33 2.54
CA GLN A 64 4.08 -8.48 1.49
C GLN A 64 5.20 -7.60 2.07
N THR A 65 5.07 -7.12 3.30
CA THR A 65 6.09 -6.28 3.95
C THR A 65 7.39 -7.03 4.24
N ALA A 66 7.33 -8.34 4.50
CA ALA A 66 8.52 -9.15 4.76
C ALA A 66 9.52 -9.15 3.58
N GLU A 67 9.06 -8.85 2.36
CA GLU A 67 9.88 -8.76 1.16
C GLU A 67 10.42 -7.34 0.88
N HIS A 68 10.12 -6.35 1.73
CA HIS A 68 10.43 -4.94 1.47
C HIS A 68 11.09 -4.26 2.67
N ASP A 69 12.05 -3.36 2.41
CA ASP A 69 12.78 -2.63 3.46
C ASP A 69 11.95 -1.47 4.07
N LEU A 70 11.03 -0.91 3.28
CA LEU A 70 10.23 0.26 3.64
C LEU A 70 8.80 0.14 3.12
N VAL A 71 7.85 0.48 4.00
CA VAL A 71 6.42 0.47 3.69
C VAL A 71 5.86 1.85 3.93
N ILE A 72 5.19 2.41 2.91
CA ILE A 72 4.55 3.71 2.98
C ILE A 72 3.04 3.51 2.87
N MET A 73 2.29 3.90 3.90
CA MET A 73 0.84 3.79 3.91
C MET A 73 0.17 5.13 4.19
N GLY A 74 -0.92 5.39 3.48
CA GLY A 74 -1.84 6.46 3.84
C GLY A 74 -2.69 6.04 5.04
N LEU A 75 -2.78 6.88 6.07
CA LEU A 75 -3.79 6.72 7.10
C LEU A 75 -5.12 7.18 6.49
N GLY A 76 -6.11 6.29 6.45
CA GLY A 76 -7.46 6.65 6.07
C GLY A 76 -7.99 7.78 6.95
N LYS A 77 -8.97 8.55 6.47
CA LYS A 77 -9.64 9.54 7.31
C LYS A 77 -10.39 8.79 8.42
N PRO A 78 -10.04 8.95 9.70
CA PRO A 78 -10.87 8.38 10.76
C PRO A 78 -12.27 9.01 10.67
N GLY A 79 -13.33 8.21 10.76
CA GLY A 79 -14.68 8.72 10.98
C GLY A 79 -14.77 9.49 12.31
N PRO A 80 -15.85 10.24 12.56
CA PRO A 80 -16.06 10.85 13.88
C PRO A 80 -15.99 9.77 14.97
N ASN A 81 -15.04 9.92 15.90
CA ASN A 81 -14.66 8.99 17.00
C ASN A 81 -13.75 7.79 16.66
N GLU A 82 -13.12 7.74 15.48
CA GLU A 82 -12.13 6.69 15.16
C GLU A 82 -10.68 7.14 15.41
N LYS A 83 -9.80 6.21 15.80
CA LYS A 83 -8.38 6.48 16.00
C LYS A 83 -7.69 6.75 14.66
N ALA A 84 -6.79 7.75 14.63
CA ALA A 84 -5.98 8.06 13.44
C ALA A 84 -5.12 6.88 12.95
N PHE A 85 -4.76 5.99 13.87
CA PHE A 85 -4.14 4.69 13.58
C PHE A 85 -5.16 3.60 13.91
N GLY A 86 -5.68 2.94 12.87
CA GLY A 86 -6.53 1.75 13.02
C GLY A 86 -5.73 0.53 13.50
N SER A 87 -6.39 -0.62 13.60
CA SER A 87 -5.75 -1.89 14.00
C SER A 87 -4.63 -2.33 13.05
N ILE A 88 -4.74 -2.00 11.75
CA ILE A 88 -3.76 -2.40 10.72
C ILE A 88 -2.38 -1.74 10.94
N PRO A 89 -2.25 -0.40 11.00
CA PRO A 89 -0.99 0.25 11.32
C PRO A 89 -0.31 -0.27 12.60
N LEU A 90 -1.11 -0.50 13.66
CA LEU A 90 -0.60 -0.97 14.94
C LEU A 90 -0.05 -2.40 14.83
N SER A 91 -0.82 -3.32 14.24
CA SER A 91 -0.36 -4.69 14.05
C SER A 91 0.88 -4.79 13.16
N MET A 92 0.99 -3.94 12.13
CA MET A 92 2.19 -3.93 11.29
C MET A 92 3.43 -3.45 12.04
N ALA A 93 3.29 -2.47 12.94
CA ALA A 93 4.38 -2.02 13.78
C ALA A 93 4.85 -3.11 14.78
N GLU A 94 3.96 -4.02 15.18
CA GLU A 94 4.27 -5.11 16.10
C GLU A 94 4.84 -6.36 15.39
N GLU A 95 4.43 -6.61 14.13
CA GLU A 95 4.67 -7.88 13.44
C GLU A 95 5.69 -7.80 12.30
N THR A 96 6.21 -6.61 11.98
CA THR A 96 7.13 -6.41 10.85
C THR A 96 8.46 -5.77 11.28
N ASN A 97 9.54 -6.18 10.62
CA ASN A 97 10.88 -5.58 10.81
C ASN A 97 11.19 -4.47 9.80
N SER A 98 10.26 -4.19 8.88
CA SER A 98 10.42 -3.15 7.85
C SER A 98 10.22 -1.77 8.44
N ALA A 99 10.89 -0.76 7.88
CA ALA A 99 10.59 0.62 8.24
C ALA A 99 9.16 0.97 7.81
N LEU A 100 8.39 1.63 8.67
CA LEU A 100 7.01 2.04 8.39
C LEU A 100 6.89 3.57 8.37
N ILE A 101 6.35 4.11 7.29
CA ILE A 101 5.97 5.52 7.19
C ILE A 101 4.46 5.62 6.98
N PHE A 102 3.79 6.26 7.94
CA PHE A 102 2.37 6.54 7.88
C PHE A 102 2.13 8.01 7.51
N ILE A 103 1.33 8.25 6.47
CA ILE A 103 1.01 9.59 5.98
C ILE A 103 -0.47 9.85 6.22
N SER A 104 -0.79 10.78 7.13
CA SER A 104 -2.13 11.34 7.24
C SER A 104 -2.26 12.56 6.33
N ASN A 105 -3.38 12.65 5.61
CA ASN A 105 -3.75 13.88 4.91
C ASN A 105 -4.77 14.61 5.79
N LYS A 106 -4.45 15.86 6.19
CA LYS A 106 -5.41 16.72 6.90
C LYS A 106 -6.66 16.97 6.05
#